data_AF-A0A4S4KVY1-F1
#
_entry.id   AF-A0A4S4KVY1-F1
#
_cell.length_a   1.000
_cell.length_b   1.000
_cell.length_c   1.000
_cell.angle_alpha   90.00
_cell.angle_beta   90.00
_cell.angle_gamma   90.00
#
_symmetry.space_group_name_H-M   'P 1'
#
loop_
_entity.id
_entity.type
_entity.pdbx_description
1 polymer ?
#
loop_
_entity_poly.entity_id
_entity_poly.type
_entity_poly.pdbx_seq_one_letter_code
_entity_poly.pdbx_strand_id
1 'polypeptide(L)'
;MLIGPLTQLPVFVSTSLMLSHASQPPTVLDSESFFTLSSLAHSDPTLTLPIVLGILTLANVESSRWFISTAALEREQKVAEWNTKKRAMGHTVIEPKKIVQSTLRVLAVARILIAALVPGSIQLYWVTSAAFGLVQTWIIDWIDHGRRKFRALQAPEPAKPVARKEPASTIVFKKVKTESKLPKPKRK
;
A
#
# COMPACT_ATOMS: atom_id res chain seq x y z
N MET A 1 -10.62 -2.00 5.08
CA MET A 1 -9.27 -2.58 5.31
C MET A 1 -8.75 -2.37 6.75
N LEU A 2 -9.59 -2.04 7.75
CA LEU A 2 -9.17 -1.90 9.15
C LEU A 2 -9.54 -3.10 10.03
N ILE A 3 -10.44 -3.96 9.55
CA ILE A 3 -10.96 -5.11 10.31
C ILE A 3 -9.81 -6.03 10.74
N GLY A 4 -8.87 -6.36 9.85
CA GLY A 4 -7.73 -7.23 10.16
C GLY A 4 -6.92 -6.75 11.36
N PRO A 5 -6.30 -5.55 11.30
CA PRO A 5 -5.59 -4.98 12.45
C PRO A 5 -6.47 -4.87 13.71
N LEU A 6 -7.71 -4.42 13.57
CA LEU A 6 -8.63 -4.26 14.72
C LEU A 6 -8.93 -5.58 15.42
N THR A 7 -9.13 -6.67 14.67
CA THR A 7 -9.38 -8.00 15.23
C THR A 7 -8.15 -8.61 15.90
N GLN A 8 -6.94 -8.20 15.50
CA GLN A 8 -5.70 -8.72 16.06
C GLN A 8 -5.30 -8.02 17.36
N LEU A 9 -5.74 -6.78 17.60
CA LEU A 9 -5.37 -5.99 18.78
C LEU A 9 -5.64 -6.72 20.12
N PRO A 10 -6.82 -7.34 20.36
CA PRO A 10 -7.07 -8.01 21.64
C PRO A 10 -6.09 -9.16 21.90
N VAL A 11 -5.78 -9.96 20.89
CA VAL A 11 -4.82 -11.07 21.01
C VAL A 11 -3.42 -10.51 21.23
N PHE A 12 -3.02 -9.52 20.44
CA PHE A 12 -1.69 -8.90 20.52
C PHE A 12 -1.44 -8.28 21.91
N VAL A 13 -2.40 -7.53 22.43
CA VAL A 13 -2.31 -6.90 23.75
C VAL A 13 -2.37 -7.95 24.87
N SER A 14 -3.30 -8.91 24.81
CA SER A 14 -3.44 -9.95 25.84
C SER A 14 -2.18 -10.80 25.94
N THR A 15 -1.60 -11.23 24.82
CA THR A 15 -0.34 -11.98 24.81
C THR A 15 0.82 -11.14 25.33
N SER A 16 0.88 -9.85 24.99
CA SER A 16 1.92 -8.96 25.51
C SER A 16 1.82 -8.80 27.04
N LEU A 17 0.61 -8.63 27.57
CA LEU A 17 0.38 -8.56 29.03
C LEU A 17 0.70 -9.87 29.72
N MET A 18 0.31 -11.00 29.14
CA MET A 18 0.61 -12.34 29.65
C MET A 18 2.13 -12.58 29.69
N LEU A 19 2.86 -12.26 28.63
CA LEU A 19 4.33 -12.38 28.60
C LEU A 19 5.00 -11.42 29.58
N SER A 20 4.50 -10.18 29.67
CA SER A 20 5.00 -9.21 30.66
C SER A 20 4.89 -9.74 32.08
N HIS A 21 3.74 -10.32 32.41
CA HIS A 21 3.47 -10.88 33.73
C HIS A 21 4.25 -12.18 33.98
N ALA A 22 4.36 -13.05 32.98
CA ALA A 22 5.10 -14.30 33.08
C ALA A 22 6.62 -14.08 33.30
N SER A 23 7.16 -12.97 32.81
CA SER A 23 8.56 -12.60 33.01
C SER A 23 8.82 -11.80 34.29
N GLN A 24 7.81 -11.47 35.11
CA GLN A 24 8.05 -10.80 36.39
C GLN A 24 8.61 -11.77 37.43
N PRO A 25 9.58 -11.34 38.27
CA PRO A 25 10.08 -12.17 39.37
C PRO A 25 8.96 -12.59 40.36
N PRO A 26 9.07 -13.77 41.00
CA PRO A 26 10.12 -14.79 40.84
C PRO A 26 9.68 -15.87 39.85
N THR A 27 10.18 -15.84 38.61
CA THR A 27 9.90 -16.89 37.61
C THR A 27 11.17 -17.26 36.86
N VAL A 28 11.27 -18.48 36.33
CA VAL A 28 12.47 -18.90 35.56
C VAL A 28 12.79 -17.97 34.37
N LEU A 29 11.76 -17.32 33.82
CA LEU A 29 11.91 -16.40 32.70
C LEU A 29 12.59 -15.09 33.11
N ASP A 30 12.63 -14.73 34.40
CA ASP A 30 13.25 -13.49 34.87
C ASP A 30 14.78 -13.49 34.72
N SER A 31 15.38 -14.67 34.68
CA SER A 31 16.82 -14.90 34.70
C SER A 31 17.34 -15.52 33.39
N GLU A 32 16.43 -15.90 32.50
CA GLU A 32 16.78 -16.42 31.19
C GLU A 32 17.26 -15.31 30.25
N SER A 33 18.44 -15.53 29.69
CA SER A 33 19.02 -14.71 28.61
C SER A 33 18.69 -15.30 27.24
N PHE A 34 18.39 -14.46 26.26
CA PHE A 34 18.17 -14.90 24.88
C PHE A 34 18.69 -13.87 23.88
N PHE A 35 19.56 -14.33 22.98
CA PHE A 35 20.19 -13.49 21.95
C PHE A 35 20.96 -12.30 22.57
N THR A 36 20.44 -11.07 22.47
CA THR A 36 21.04 -9.86 23.09
C THR A 36 20.44 -9.50 24.44
N LEU A 37 19.37 -10.18 24.85
CA LEU A 37 18.73 -9.98 26.14
C LEU A 37 19.55 -10.68 27.23
N SER A 38 19.93 -9.94 28.26
CA SER A 38 20.48 -10.50 29.50
C SER A 38 19.41 -11.11 30.40
N SER A 39 18.14 -10.69 30.24
CA SER A 39 16.97 -11.15 30.99
C SER A 39 15.71 -10.85 30.17
N LEU A 40 14.74 -11.75 30.13
CA LEU A 40 13.45 -11.48 29.47
C LEU A 40 12.57 -10.47 30.22
N ALA A 41 12.82 -10.26 31.51
CA ALA A 41 12.10 -9.30 32.34
C ALA A 41 12.49 -7.85 32.03
N HIS A 42 13.70 -7.65 31.53
CA HIS A 42 14.27 -6.33 31.26
C HIS A 42 14.27 -6.02 29.77
N SER A 43 14.28 -4.73 29.44
CA SER A 43 14.40 -4.27 28.07
C SER A 43 15.80 -4.55 27.51
N ASP A 44 15.90 -4.79 26.19
CA ASP A 44 17.16 -5.02 25.50
C ASP A 44 18.16 -3.87 25.69
N PRO A 45 19.29 -4.08 26.40
CA PRO A 45 20.26 -3.03 26.67
C PRO A 45 21.02 -2.59 25.42
N THR A 46 21.07 -3.43 24.36
CA THR A 46 21.81 -3.11 23.14
C THR A 46 20.94 -2.46 22.05
N LEU A 47 19.63 -2.33 22.29
CA LEU A 47 18.64 -1.86 21.31
C LEU A 47 18.60 -2.67 20.00
N THR A 48 19.16 -3.87 19.98
CA THR A 48 19.23 -4.71 18.78
C THR A 48 17.84 -5.19 18.38
N LEU A 49 17.07 -5.75 19.32
CA LEU A 49 15.71 -6.24 19.05
C LEU A 49 14.75 -5.11 18.65
N PRO A 50 14.73 -3.93 19.31
CA PRO A 50 13.97 -2.77 18.85
C PRO A 50 14.32 -2.34 17.43
N ILE A 51 15.61 -2.28 17.07
CA ILE A 51 16.04 -1.90 15.71
C ILE A 51 15.61 -2.95 14.69
N VAL A 52 15.82 -4.24 14.97
CA VAL A 52 15.38 -5.35 14.12
C VAL A 52 13.86 -5.28 13.91
N LEU A 53 13.08 -5.02 14.97
CA LEU A 53 11.65 -4.83 14.86
C LEU A 53 11.28 -3.65 13.95
N GLY A 54 11.98 -2.52 14.07
CA GLY A 54 11.79 -1.36 13.20
C GLY A 54 12.03 -1.69 11.73
N ILE A 55 13.11 -2.40 11.44
CA ILE A 55 13.45 -2.86 10.08
C ILE A 55 12.39 -3.81 9.54
N LEU A 56 11.97 -4.82 10.33
CA LEU A 56 10.92 -5.75 9.94
C LEU A 56 9.58 -5.05 9.70
N THR A 57 9.25 -4.05 10.51
CA THR A 57 8.03 -3.25 10.35
C THR A 57 8.10 -2.44 9.05
N LEU A 58 9.24 -1.81 8.76
CA LEU A 58 9.45 -1.10 7.51
C LEU A 58 9.36 -2.04 6.30
N ALA A 59 9.98 -3.21 6.37
CA ALA A 59 9.90 -4.24 5.33
C ALA A 59 8.46 -4.69 5.09
N ASN A 60 7.65 -4.87 6.14
CA ASN A 60 6.23 -5.19 6.02
C ASN A 60 5.42 -4.09 5.33
N VAL A 61 5.79 -2.81 5.50
CA VAL A 61 5.14 -1.69 4.79
C VAL A 61 5.50 -1.70 3.30
N GLU A 62 6.73 -2.09 2.97
CA GLU A 62 7.24 -2.09 1.59
C GLU A 62 6.99 -3.38 0.81
N SER A 63 6.67 -4.48 1.51
CA SER A 63 6.47 -5.82 0.93
C SER A 63 5.50 -5.83 -0.25
N SER A 64 4.41 -5.04 -0.17
CA SER A 64 3.41 -4.89 -1.23
C SER A 64 3.96 -4.44 -2.59
N ARG A 65 5.19 -3.89 -2.64
CA ARG A 65 5.85 -3.42 -3.87
C ARG A 65 6.89 -4.41 -4.41
N TRP A 66 7.29 -5.42 -3.65
CA TRP A 66 8.40 -6.31 -4.03
C TRP A 66 8.10 -7.16 -5.26
N PHE A 67 6.83 -7.53 -5.48
CA PHE A 67 6.42 -8.37 -6.60
C PHE A 67 5.46 -7.66 -7.59
N ILE A 68 5.64 -6.35 -7.78
CA ILE A 68 4.82 -5.57 -8.72
C ILE A 68 5.01 -6.04 -10.17
N SER A 69 3.92 -6.19 -10.93
CA SER A 69 3.99 -6.55 -12.34
C SER A 69 4.39 -5.34 -13.20
N THR A 70 5.01 -5.59 -14.36
CA THR A 70 5.38 -4.54 -15.33
C THR A 70 4.16 -3.72 -15.76
N ALA A 71 3.03 -4.38 -16.02
CA ALA A 71 1.76 -3.73 -16.36
C ALA A 71 1.18 -2.88 -15.21
N ALA A 72 1.47 -3.21 -13.94
CA ALA A 72 1.08 -2.38 -12.81
C ALA A 72 2.02 -1.18 -12.64
N LEU A 73 3.32 -1.37 -12.89
CA LEU A 73 4.31 -0.29 -12.89
C LEU A 73 4.01 0.78 -13.95
N GLU A 74 3.69 0.37 -15.19
CA GLU A 74 3.30 1.30 -16.27
C GLU A 74 2.03 2.10 -15.91
N ARG A 75 1.07 1.48 -15.22
CA ARG A 75 -0.13 2.16 -14.73
C ARG A 75 0.22 3.20 -13.68
N GLU A 76 1.11 2.89 -12.74
CA GLU A 76 1.57 3.84 -11.73
C GLU A 76 2.32 5.02 -12.37
N GLN A 77 3.13 4.79 -13.41
CA GLN A 77 3.84 5.84 -14.15
C GLN A 77 2.86 6.79 -14.86
N LYS A 78 1.87 6.25 -15.59
CA LYS A 78 0.84 7.08 -16.26
C LYS A 78 0.04 7.91 -15.26
N VAL A 79 -0.31 7.34 -14.11
CA VAL A 79 -1.01 8.08 -13.04
C VAL A 79 -0.09 9.16 -12.45
N ALA A 80 1.21 8.88 -12.27
CA ALA A 80 2.16 9.87 -11.79
C ALA A 80 2.29 11.05 -12.75
N GLU A 81 2.41 10.80 -14.06
CA GLU A 81 2.46 11.85 -15.10
C GLU A 81 1.15 12.67 -15.16
N TRP A 82 0.02 12.01 -15.00
CA TRP A 82 -1.27 12.68 -14.93
C TRP A 82 -1.37 13.58 -13.69
N ASN A 83 -0.90 13.09 -12.54
CA ASN A 83 -0.90 13.83 -11.29
C ASN A 83 0.08 15.01 -11.33
N THR A 84 1.26 14.88 -11.96
CA THR A 84 2.20 16.00 -12.13
C THR A 84 1.63 17.06 -13.06
N LYS A 85 0.98 16.67 -14.16
CA LYS A 85 0.26 17.61 -15.05
C LYS A 85 -0.84 18.37 -14.29
N LYS A 86 -1.65 17.68 -13.48
CA LYS A 86 -2.68 18.31 -12.65
C LYS A 86 -2.11 19.28 -11.62
N ARG A 87 -0.98 18.95 -10.98
CA ARG A 87 -0.29 19.87 -10.07
C ARG A 87 0.25 21.10 -10.79
N ALA A 88 0.78 20.94 -12.00
CA ALA A 88 1.25 22.05 -12.82
C ALA A 88 0.11 23.00 -13.23
N MET A 89 -1.11 22.49 -13.38
CA MET A 89 -2.32 23.29 -13.60
C MET A 89 -2.90 23.93 -12.33
N GLY A 90 -2.20 23.83 -11.18
CA GLY A 90 -2.63 24.42 -9.91
C GLY A 90 -3.66 23.59 -9.14
N HIS A 91 -4.00 22.38 -9.58
CA HIS A 91 -4.89 21.50 -8.82
C HIS A 91 -4.16 20.79 -7.68
N THR A 92 -4.75 20.83 -6.48
CA THR A 92 -4.28 20.04 -5.33
C THR A 92 -4.62 18.57 -5.54
N VAL A 93 -3.60 17.73 -5.77
CA VAL A 93 -3.75 16.29 -5.91
C VAL A 93 -3.31 15.61 -4.60
N ILE A 94 -4.29 15.10 -3.85
CA ILE A 94 -4.04 14.32 -2.64
C ILE A 94 -3.81 12.87 -3.05
N GLU A 95 -2.73 12.26 -2.55
CA GLU A 95 -2.38 10.86 -2.80
C GLU A 95 -2.45 10.06 -1.48
N PRO A 96 -3.64 9.59 -1.06
CA PRO A 96 -3.82 8.93 0.23
C PRO A 96 -2.85 7.75 0.45
N LYS A 97 -2.57 6.98 -0.61
CA LYS A 97 -1.59 5.87 -0.58
C LYS A 97 -0.20 6.34 -0.12
N LYS A 98 0.28 7.49 -0.61
CA LYS A 98 1.60 8.02 -0.22
C LYS A 98 1.60 8.57 1.19
N ILE A 99 0.52 9.22 1.61
CA ILE A 99 0.37 9.73 2.98
C ILE A 99 0.39 8.56 3.97
N VAL A 100 -0.39 7.51 3.71
CA VAL A 100 -0.43 6.31 4.54
C VAL A 100 0.95 5.63 4.57
N GLN A 101 1.60 5.43 3.41
CA GLN A 101 2.93 4.82 3.37
C GLN A 101 3.97 5.63 4.14
N SER A 102 4.04 6.94 3.96
CA SER A 102 4.96 7.80 4.72
C SER A 102 4.67 7.76 6.20
N THR A 103 3.40 7.80 6.60
CA THR A 103 2.99 7.70 8.01
C THR A 103 3.43 6.35 8.60
N LEU A 104 3.20 5.25 7.89
CA LEU A 104 3.61 3.92 8.33
C LEU A 104 5.14 3.77 8.44
N ARG A 105 5.92 4.44 7.58
CA ARG A 105 7.38 4.49 7.70
C ARG A 105 7.83 5.24 8.95
N VAL A 106 7.22 6.39 9.23
CA VAL A 106 7.49 7.15 10.47
C VAL A 106 7.10 6.32 11.69
N LEU A 107 5.95 5.64 11.65
CA LEU A 107 5.52 4.73 12.71
C LEU A 107 6.49 3.57 12.90
N ALA A 108 7.11 3.04 11.84
CA ALA A 108 8.12 1.99 11.96
C ALA A 108 9.34 2.46 12.77
N VAL A 109 9.77 3.71 12.59
CA VAL A 109 10.86 4.31 13.39
C VAL A 109 10.39 4.59 14.82
N ALA A 110 9.21 5.19 15.00
CA ALA A 110 8.65 5.46 16.32
C ALA A 110 8.46 4.17 17.14
N ARG A 111 8.14 3.07 16.47
CA ARG A 111 7.98 1.74 17.09
C ARG A 111 9.27 1.24 17.73
N ILE A 112 10.45 1.64 17.25
CA ILE A 112 11.74 1.30 17.87
C ILE A 112 11.79 1.88 19.29
N LEU A 113 11.38 3.14 19.45
CA LEU A 113 11.37 3.81 20.75
C LEU A 113 10.39 3.14 21.71
N ILE A 114 9.20 2.76 21.23
CA ILE A 114 8.21 2.05 22.05
C ILE A 114 8.73 0.67 22.45
N ALA A 115 9.36 -0.05 21.52
CA ALA A 115 9.92 -1.37 21.77
C ALA A 115 11.09 -1.35 22.76
N ALA A 116 11.88 -0.28 22.78
CA ALA A 116 12.95 -0.10 23.75
C ALA A 116 12.46 0.01 25.21
N LEU A 117 11.18 0.35 25.44
CA LEU A 117 10.61 0.56 26.77
C LEU A 117 9.89 -0.68 27.33
N VAL A 118 9.67 -1.71 26.50
CA VAL A 118 8.94 -2.92 26.93
C VAL A 118 9.91 -4.04 27.32
N PRO A 119 9.50 -5.01 28.17
CA PRO A 119 10.30 -6.17 28.52
C PRO A 119 10.76 -6.98 27.31
N GLY A 120 11.92 -7.61 27.42
CA GLY A 120 12.52 -8.44 26.37
C GLY A 120 11.61 -9.55 25.85
N SER A 121 10.80 -10.16 26.71
CA SER A 121 9.78 -11.15 26.30
C SER A 121 8.78 -10.60 25.29
N ILE A 122 8.33 -9.35 25.50
CA ILE A 122 7.43 -8.66 24.58
C ILE A 122 8.17 -8.31 23.28
N GLN A 123 9.43 -7.88 23.36
CA GLN A 123 10.24 -7.56 22.18
C GLN A 123 10.42 -8.79 21.28
N LEU A 124 10.72 -9.96 21.85
CA LEU A 124 10.82 -11.21 21.11
C LEU A 124 9.51 -11.60 20.44
N TYR A 125 8.39 -11.48 21.15
CA TYR A 125 7.07 -11.71 20.58
C TYR A 125 6.80 -10.78 19.38
N TRP A 126 7.11 -9.49 19.52
CA TRP A 126 6.88 -8.52 18.45
C TRP A 126 7.76 -8.79 17.23
N VAL A 127 9.05 -9.10 17.43
CA VAL A 127 10.00 -9.43 16.36
C VAL A 127 9.57 -10.69 15.62
N THR A 128 9.26 -11.77 16.35
CA THR A 128 8.84 -13.04 15.75
C THR A 128 7.52 -12.90 15.00
N SER A 129 6.55 -12.16 15.55
CA SER A 129 5.28 -11.88 14.87
C SER A 129 5.48 -11.07 13.57
N ALA A 130 6.31 -10.02 13.61
CA ALA A 130 6.61 -9.20 12.44
C ALA A 130 7.36 -9.99 11.35
N ALA A 131 8.30 -10.85 11.75
CA ALA A 131 9.03 -11.73 10.84
C ALA A 131 8.09 -12.77 10.20
N PHE A 132 7.21 -13.39 10.99
CA PHE A 132 6.24 -14.36 10.47
C PHE A 132 5.31 -13.73 9.44
N GLY A 133 4.76 -12.54 9.73
CA GLY A 133 3.91 -11.82 8.78
C GLY A 133 4.63 -11.47 7.47
N LEU A 134 5.91 -11.09 7.56
CA LEU A 134 6.73 -10.79 6.39
C LEU A 134 6.95 -12.04 5.53
N VAL A 135 7.33 -13.16 6.16
CA VAL A 135 7.54 -14.44 5.49
C VAL A 135 6.25 -14.92 4.85
N GLN A 136 5.11 -14.86 5.58
CA GLN A 136 3.80 -15.22 5.05
C GLN A 136 3.46 -14.39 3.80
N THR A 137 3.64 -13.07 3.86
CA THR A 137 3.35 -12.17 2.74
C THR A 137 4.24 -12.50 1.54
N TRP A 138 5.54 -12.69 1.78
CA TRP A 138 6.51 -13.00 0.74
C TRP A 138 6.23 -14.34 0.04
N ILE A 139 5.88 -15.39 0.81
CA ILE A 139 5.50 -16.70 0.25
C ILE A 139 4.27 -16.58 -0.64
N ILE A 140 3.22 -15.91 -0.16
CA ILE A 140 1.97 -15.74 -0.91
C ILE A 140 2.24 -14.95 -2.19
N ASP A 141 2.97 -13.84 -2.09
CA ASP A 141 3.27 -12.99 -3.25
C ASP A 141 4.15 -13.70 -4.28
N TRP A 142 5.11 -14.53 -3.84
CA TRP A 142 5.89 -15.39 -4.73
C TRP A 142 4.95 -16.30 -5.52
N ILE A 143 4.10 -17.07 -4.82
CA ILE A 143 3.17 -18.03 -5.44
C ILE A 143 2.27 -17.31 -6.46
N ASP A 144 1.71 -16.16 -6.08
CA ASP A 144 0.86 -15.37 -6.95
C ASP A 144 1.61 -14.74 -8.12
N HIS A 145 2.89 -14.38 -7.94
CA HIS A 145 3.74 -13.94 -9.05
C HIS A 145 3.92 -15.05 -10.10
N GLY A 146 4.13 -16.29 -9.66
CA GLY A 146 4.14 -17.47 -10.53
C GLY A 146 2.82 -17.64 -11.27
N ARG A 147 1.69 -17.63 -10.54
CA ARG A 147 0.34 -17.78 -11.12
C ARG A 147 0.00 -16.69 -12.14
N ARG A 148 0.42 -15.44 -11.87
CA ARG A 148 0.21 -14.30 -12.79
C ARG A 148 0.96 -14.50 -14.11
N LYS A 149 2.18 -15.03 -14.09
CA LYS A 149 2.93 -15.37 -15.31
C LYS A 149 2.21 -16.44 -16.13
N PHE A 150 1.76 -17.52 -15.49
CA PHE A 150 1.00 -18.57 -16.18
C PHE A 150 -0.31 -18.05 -16.78
N ARG A 151 -1.06 -17.20 -16.05
CA ARG A 151 -2.28 -16.57 -16.56
C ARG A 151 -2.02 -15.58 -17.70
N ALA A 152 -0.91 -14.86 -17.67
CA ALA A 152 -0.53 -13.94 -18.75
C ALA A 152 -0.20 -14.69 -20.06
N LEU A 153 0.40 -15.89 -19.96
CA LEU A 153 0.66 -16.75 -21.13
C LEU A 153 -0.63 -17.37 -21.71
N GLN A 154 -1.66 -17.57 -20.88
CA GLN A 154 -2.96 -18.12 -21.28
C GLN A 154 -3.95 -17.03 -21.72
N ALA A 155 -3.63 -15.75 -21.50
CA ALA A 155 -4.52 -14.67 -21.89
C ALA A 155 -4.54 -14.55 -23.43
N PRO A 156 -5.72 -14.67 -24.08
CA PRO A 156 -5.82 -14.43 -25.51
C PRO A 156 -5.38 -13.00 -25.83
N GLU A 157 -4.64 -12.84 -26.93
CA GLU A 157 -4.10 -11.57 -27.39
C GLU A 157 -5.21 -10.49 -27.38
N PRO A 158 -4.99 -9.31 -26.77
CA PRO A 158 -6.04 -8.30 -26.69
C PRO A 158 -6.48 -7.95 -28.11
N ALA A 159 -7.74 -8.25 -28.42
CA ALA A 159 -8.35 -7.91 -29.70
C ALA A 159 -8.06 -6.44 -29.98
N LYS A 160 -7.31 -6.18 -31.07
CA LYS A 160 -7.02 -4.83 -31.55
C LYS A 160 -8.32 -4.03 -31.48
N PRO A 161 -8.31 -2.80 -30.93
CA PRO A 161 -9.53 -2.00 -30.89
C PRO A 161 -10.03 -1.89 -32.31
N VAL A 162 -11.17 -2.54 -32.59
CA VAL A 162 -11.83 -2.45 -33.88
C VAL A 162 -12.06 -0.97 -34.08
N ALA A 163 -11.35 -0.39 -35.05
CA ALA A 163 -11.51 1.00 -35.42
C ALA A 163 -13.02 1.23 -35.58
N ARG A 164 -13.59 2.02 -34.67
CA ARG A 164 -14.98 2.42 -34.73
C ARG A 164 -15.11 3.15 -36.07
N LYS A 165 -15.64 2.47 -37.09
CA LYS A 165 -16.03 3.13 -38.33
C LYS A 165 -16.98 4.24 -37.92
N GLU A 166 -16.55 5.49 -38.09
CA GLU A 166 -17.43 6.62 -37.93
C GLU A 166 -18.67 6.36 -38.80
N PRO A 167 -19.89 6.45 -38.25
CA PRO A 167 -21.07 6.37 -39.09
C PRO A 167 -21.04 7.59 -40.03
N ALA A 168 -20.78 7.32 -41.31
CA ALA A 168 -20.96 8.26 -42.40
C ALA A 168 -22.43 8.68 -42.44
N SER A 169 -22.76 9.81 -41.83
CA SER A 169 -23.86 10.71 -42.21
C SER A 169 -24.03 11.82 -41.17
N THR A 170 -23.08 12.75 -41.12
CA THR A 170 -23.47 14.12 -40.77
C THR A 170 -24.08 14.70 -42.03
N ILE A 171 -25.42 14.63 -42.12
CA ILE A 171 -26.18 15.41 -43.10
C ILE A 171 -25.91 16.88 -42.74
N VAL A 172 -24.94 17.48 -43.43
CA VAL A 172 -24.74 18.93 -43.40
C VAL A 172 -25.93 19.53 -44.13
N PHE A 173 -26.89 20.07 -43.36
CA PHE A 173 -27.96 20.89 -43.89
C PHE A 173 -27.33 22.05 -44.67
N LYS A 174 -27.38 21.95 -46.00
CA LYS A 174 -27.00 23.02 -46.91
C LYS A 174 -27.96 24.17 -46.66
N LYS A 175 -27.45 25.27 -46.09
CA LYS A 175 -28.19 26.49 -45.82
C LYS A 175 -28.80 26.99 -47.13
N VAL A 176 -30.10 26.78 -47.31
CA VAL A 176 -30.85 27.32 -48.45
C VAL A 176 -30.86 28.83 -48.30
N LYS A 177 -30.17 29.52 -49.22
CA LYS A 177 -30.18 30.98 -49.32
C LYS A 177 -31.54 31.38 -49.89
N THR A 178 -32.48 31.70 -49.01
CA THR A 178 -33.77 32.28 -49.39
C THR A 178 -33.51 33.69 -49.93
N GLU A 179 -33.54 33.85 -51.26
CA GLU A 179 -33.61 35.18 -51.88
C GLU A 179 -34.97 35.80 -51.58
N SER A 180 -34.99 36.73 -50.63
CA SER A 180 -36.10 37.65 -50.39
C SER A 180 -36.15 38.68 -51.53
N LYS A 181 -36.93 38.41 -52.59
CA LYS A 181 -37.38 39.45 -53.53
C LYS A 181 -38.54 40.22 -52.91
N LEU A 182 -38.26 41.39 -52.33
CA LEU A 182 -39.29 42.38 -51.98
C LEU A 182 -39.84 43.02 -53.27
N PRO A 183 -41.17 43.16 -53.45
CA PRO A 183 -41.73 44.00 -54.50
C PRO A 183 -41.63 45.48 -54.12
N LYS A 184 -41.12 46.31 -55.05
CA LYS A 184 -41.04 47.76 -54.91
C LYS A 184 -42.46 48.39 -54.88
N PRO A 185 -42.74 49.35 -54.00
CA PRO A 185 -44.02 50.06 -54.02
C PRO A 185 -44.06 51.07 -55.17
N LYS A 186 -45.14 51.05 -55.97
CA LYS A 186 -45.47 52.09 -56.95
C LYS A 186 -45.93 53.35 -56.20
N ARG A 187 -45.24 54.47 -56.42
CA ARG A 187 -45.74 55.81 -56.05
C ARG A 187 -46.72 56.29 -57.13
N LYS A 188 -47.92 56.69 -56.71
CA LYS A 188 -48.74 57.71 -57.37
C LYS A 188 -48.69 58.95 -56.49
#